data_AF-A0A8B7TCW0-F1
#
_entry.id   AF-A0A8B7TCW0-F1
#
_cell.length_a   1.000
_cell.length_b   1.000
_cell.length_c   1.000
_cell.angle_alpha   90.00
_cell.angle_beta   90.00
_cell.angle_gamma   90.00
#
_symmetry.space_group_name_H-M   'P 1'
#
loop_
_entity.id
_entity.type
_entity.pdbx_description
1 polymer ?
#
loop_
_entity_poly.entity_id
_entity_poly.type
_entity_poly.pdbx_seq_one_letter_code
_entity_poly.pdbx_strand_id
1 'polypeptide(L)'
;MTVFIILSLCSVLATGMGDGGTGSEEGVERESKPGQPPHCPSISPSAQPWTHPDQSQLFADLNQEELTAVMSFLTQQLGSGFVDAAQARPSDNCVFSVELQLPPKAAALAHLDRGRPPPPREALAIVFFGGQPQPNVSELVVGPLPHPSYIRDVTVERHGGPLPYHRRPVLIREYLDIDQMIFSRELPQATGLLHHCCFYQRQGRNLVTMNTAPRGLQSGDRATWFGLYYNISGAGFYLHPVGLELLVDHKALDPARWTIRKVFFQGRYYESLAQLEDQFEAGLVNVVLIPNNGTGGSWSLKSPVPPGPAPPLQFYPQGPRFSVQGSQVASSLWTFSFGLGAFSGPRVFDIRFQGERLAYEISLQEALTIYGGNTPSAMLTRYIDGGFGLGKYASPLTHGVDCPYMATYMDWHFLLESQAPKTIRDAFCVFEQNQGFPLRRHHSDVYSHYFGGLTETVLVVRSVSTMLNYDYVWDMVFHSNGAIEVKFHATGYISSVFLFGAARRYGNQVGQHTLGTAHTHSAHFKVDLDDLVAWVTAGFLHIPHAEDIPNAVTVGNGVGFLLRPYNFFDQDPSSDSADSVYFRGDQDAKACEVNPLACLPQAAACAPYLPAFSHGGFSHN
;
A
#
# COMPACT_ATOMS: atom_id res chain seq x y z
N MET A 1 15.55 -39.55 -31.26
CA MET A 1 14.11 -39.22 -31.18
C MET A 1 13.60 -39.88 -29.90
N THR A 2 12.92 -39.11 -29.06
CA THR A 2 12.20 -39.55 -27.84
C THR A 2 13.04 -39.80 -26.59
N VAL A 3 12.65 -39.06 -25.56
CA VAL A 3 13.10 -39.00 -24.17
C VAL A 3 12.25 -39.95 -23.31
N PHE A 4 12.85 -40.62 -22.31
CA PHE A 4 12.20 -41.10 -21.07
C PHE A 4 13.28 -41.19 -19.96
N ILE A 5 13.26 -40.30 -18.95
CA ILE A 5 12.86 -40.49 -17.53
C ILE A 5 13.51 -41.71 -16.81
N ILE A 6 14.22 -41.49 -15.67
CA ILE A 6 13.91 -41.99 -14.31
C ILE A 6 15.05 -41.66 -13.30
N LEU A 7 14.59 -41.33 -12.09
CA LEU A 7 15.22 -41.02 -10.78
C LEU A 7 16.37 -41.92 -10.28
N SER A 8 17.17 -41.42 -9.32
CA SER A 8 17.22 -42.01 -7.96
C SER A 8 17.89 -41.13 -6.90
N LEU A 9 17.26 -41.09 -5.71
CA LEU A 9 17.83 -40.75 -4.39
C LEU A 9 18.88 -41.80 -3.98
N CYS A 10 19.84 -41.40 -3.13
CA CYS A 10 20.34 -42.25 -2.03
C CYS A 10 21.12 -41.44 -0.98
N SER A 11 20.63 -41.52 0.26
CA SER A 11 21.31 -41.13 1.51
C SER A 11 22.37 -42.18 1.87
N VAL A 12 23.48 -41.76 2.49
CA VAL A 12 24.40 -42.67 3.21
C VAL A 12 24.85 -42.04 4.52
N LEU A 13 24.46 -42.69 5.62
CA LEU A 13 25.15 -42.67 6.91
C LEU A 13 26.25 -43.74 6.88
N ALA A 14 27.44 -43.42 7.37
CA ALA A 14 28.41 -44.42 7.82
C ALA A 14 29.23 -43.87 8.98
N THR A 15 29.09 -44.55 10.11
CA THR A 15 29.86 -44.46 11.34
C THR A 15 31.15 -45.26 11.24
N GLY A 16 32.16 -44.94 12.06
CA GLY A 16 33.08 -45.97 12.55
C GLY A 16 34.52 -45.54 12.86
N MET A 17 34.81 -45.46 14.18
CA MET A 17 36.00 -45.95 14.91
C MET A 17 37.39 -45.38 14.55
N GLY A 18 38.28 -45.01 15.47
CA GLY A 18 38.32 -45.02 16.93
C GLY A 18 39.79 -44.84 17.36
N ASP A 19 40.06 -44.29 18.55
CA ASP A 19 41.11 -44.82 19.43
C ASP A 19 41.02 -44.18 20.82
N GLY A 20 41.14 -45.04 21.84
CA GLY A 20 40.99 -44.71 23.24
C GLY A 20 42.29 -44.25 23.90
N GLY A 21 42.17 -43.37 24.88
CA GLY A 21 43.21 -43.02 25.83
C GLY A 21 42.58 -42.45 27.10
N THR A 22 42.67 -43.19 28.19
CA THR A 22 42.12 -42.87 29.51
C THR A 22 42.91 -41.75 30.20
N GLY A 23 42.22 -40.75 30.75
CA GLY A 23 42.78 -39.75 31.66
C GLY A 23 41.67 -38.93 32.30
N SER A 24 41.39 -39.20 33.56
CA SER A 24 40.45 -38.48 34.43
C SER A 24 41.01 -37.11 34.81
N GLU A 25 40.25 -36.03 34.63
CA GLU A 25 40.29 -34.85 35.50
C GLU A 25 39.07 -33.96 35.26
N GLU A 26 38.45 -33.53 36.36
CA GLU A 26 37.25 -32.71 36.43
C GLU A 26 37.48 -31.34 35.78
N GLY A 27 36.72 -31.03 34.72
CA GLY A 27 36.72 -29.74 34.05
C GLY A 27 35.30 -29.23 33.91
N VAL A 28 35.01 -28.15 34.63
CA VAL A 28 33.75 -27.41 34.60
C VAL A 28 33.37 -27.02 33.16
N GLU A 29 32.34 -27.64 32.59
CA GLU A 29 31.67 -27.14 31.39
C GLU A 29 30.96 -25.83 31.73
N ARG A 30 31.62 -24.70 31.44
CA ARG A 30 30.93 -23.43 31.24
C ARG A 30 30.31 -23.48 29.85
N GLU A 31 29.00 -23.71 29.79
CA GLU A 31 28.18 -23.33 28.64
C GLU A 31 28.47 -21.87 28.28
N SER A 32 29.21 -21.67 27.20
CA SER A 32 29.41 -20.35 26.61
C SER A 32 28.14 -19.97 25.87
N LYS A 33 27.26 -19.25 26.56
CA LYS A 33 26.22 -18.46 25.88
C LYS A 33 26.94 -17.54 24.87
N PRO A 34 26.51 -17.47 23.60
CA PRO A 34 27.02 -16.45 22.70
C PRO A 34 26.72 -15.08 23.33
N GLY A 35 27.76 -14.36 23.74
CA GLY A 35 27.61 -13.03 24.29
C GLY A 35 27.02 -12.11 23.22
N GLN A 36 25.97 -11.36 23.57
CA GLN A 36 25.50 -10.28 22.71
C GLN A 36 26.67 -9.32 22.44
N PRO A 37 26.83 -8.82 21.20
CA PRO A 37 27.86 -7.81 20.92
C PRO A 37 27.63 -6.61 21.86
N PRO A 38 28.71 -5.99 22.36
CA PRO A 38 28.60 -4.81 23.22
C PRO A 38 27.77 -3.72 22.53
N HIS A 39 27.10 -2.87 23.31
CA HIS A 39 26.34 -1.75 22.74
C HIS A 39 27.26 -0.63 22.29
N CYS A 40 26.98 -0.06 21.12
CA CYS A 40 27.71 1.13 20.69
C CYS A 40 27.42 2.29 21.65
N PRO A 41 28.41 3.14 22.00
CA PRO A 41 28.11 4.42 22.63
C PRO A 41 27.11 5.16 21.74
N SER A 42 26.17 5.89 22.34
CA SER A 42 25.20 6.71 21.61
C SER A 42 25.95 7.78 20.83
N ILE A 43 26.36 7.46 19.61
CA ILE A 43 26.91 8.42 18.67
C ILE A 43 25.69 9.19 18.18
N SER A 44 25.57 10.45 18.59
CA SER A 44 24.67 11.40 17.92
C SER A 44 24.92 11.23 16.43
N PRO A 45 23.89 11.04 15.57
CA PRO A 45 24.09 10.86 14.14
C PRO A 45 25.10 11.90 13.71
N SER A 46 26.25 11.46 13.17
CA SER A 46 27.25 12.41 12.74
C SER A 46 26.51 13.33 11.79
N ALA A 47 26.34 14.59 12.19
CA ALA A 47 25.74 15.61 11.38
C ALA A 47 26.72 15.86 10.25
N GLN A 48 26.76 14.94 9.27
CA GLN A 48 27.15 15.33 7.94
C GLN A 48 26.09 16.36 7.55
N PRO A 49 26.49 17.61 7.30
CA PRO A 49 25.58 18.67 6.95
C PRO A 49 25.15 18.42 5.51
N TRP A 50 24.36 17.37 5.28
CA TRP A 50 23.61 17.26 4.05
C TRP A 50 22.62 18.41 4.12
N THR A 51 23.04 19.53 3.53
CA THR A 51 22.28 20.76 3.52
C THR A 51 20.98 20.47 2.80
N HIS A 52 19.91 20.34 3.58
CA HIS A 52 18.57 20.42 3.04
C HIS A 52 18.46 21.82 2.43
N PRO A 53 18.20 21.96 1.12
CA PRO A 53 17.94 23.27 0.56
C PRO A 53 16.72 23.86 1.31
N ASP A 54 16.92 25.01 1.96
CA ASP A 54 15.91 25.81 2.69
C ASP A 54 14.67 26.18 1.83
N GLN A 55 14.64 25.78 0.56
CA GLN A 55 13.71 26.19 -0.47
C GLN A 55 12.58 25.18 -0.77
N SER A 56 12.54 23.99 -0.14
CA SER A 56 11.72 22.88 -0.65
C SER A 56 10.69 22.30 0.34
N GLN A 57 9.72 23.12 0.76
CA GLN A 57 8.41 22.60 1.20
C GLN A 57 7.31 22.80 0.15
N LEU A 58 7.67 23.16 -1.10
CA LEU A 58 6.70 23.30 -2.19
C LEU A 58 5.85 22.05 -2.41
N PHE A 59 6.46 20.88 -2.22
CA PHE A 59 5.85 19.57 -2.45
C PHE A 59 5.43 18.86 -1.17
N ALA A 60 5.67 19.47 0.00
CA ALA A 60 5.25 18.91 1.27
C ALA A 60 3.73 18.85 1.32
N ASP A 61 3.15 17.71 1.69
CA ASP A 61 1.72 17.62 1.98
C ASP A 61 1.33 18.59 3.10
N LEU A 62 0.03 18.91 3.20
CA LEU A 62 -0.45 19.87 4.19
C LEU A 62 -0.27 19.33 5.61
N ASN A 63 0.26 20.16 6.51
CA ASN A 63 0.31 19.80 7.93
C ASN A 63 -1.05 20.02 8.62
N GLN A 64 -1.18 19.61 9.89
CA GLN A 64 -2.45 19.73 10.62
C GLN A 64 -2.93 21.18 10.80
N GLU A 65 -2.01 22.13 10.98
CA GLU A 65 -2.34 23.55 11.13
C GLU A 65 -2.89 24.13 9.82
N GLU A 66 -2.24 23.80 8.69
CA GLU A 66 -2.69 24.20 7.35
C GLU A 66 -4.05 23.59 7.01
N LEU A 67 -4.27 22.30 7.28
CA LEU A 67 -5.55 21.64 7.08
C LEU A 67 -6.66 22.29 7.93
N THR A 68 -6.38 22.58 9.19
CA THR A 68 -7.31 23.26 10.10
C THR A 68 -7.63 24.68 9.63
N ALA A 69 -6.63 25.41 9.15
CA ALA A 69 -6.80 26.77 8.63
C ALA A 69 -7.70 26.78 7.39
N VAL A 70 -7.49 25.86 6.44
CA VAL A 70 -8.34 25.72 5.25
C VAL A 70 -9.77 25.36 5.64
N MET A 71 -9.95 24.36 6.51
CA MET A 71 -11.29 23.96 6.94
C MET A 71 -12.04 25.09 7.64
N SER A 72 -11.34 25.84 8.51
CA SER A 72 -11.89 27.01 9.19
C SER A 72 -12.30 28.10 8.20
N PHE A 73 -11.46 28.39 7.22
CA PHE A 73 -11.74 29.37 6.17
C PHE A 73 -12.93 28.95 5.30
N LEU A 74 -12.98 27.69 4.86
CA LEU A 74 -14.11 27.14 4.10
C LEU A 74 -15.42 27.23 4.89
N THR A 75 -15.39 26.88 6.18
CA THR A 75 -16.58 26.97 7.06
C THR A 75 -17.13 28.39 7.13
N GLN A 76 -16.25 29.40 7.16
CA GLN A 76 -16.66 30.81 7.17
C GLN A 76 -17.22 31.26 5.81
N GLN A 77 -16.59 30.86 4.70
CA GLN A 77 -16.98 31.30 3.35
C GLN A 77 -18.22 30.59 2.81
N LEU A 78 -18.39 29.30 3.11
CA LEU A 78 -19.46 28.48 2.55
C LEU A 78 -20.77 28.52 3.37
N GLY A 79 -20.74 29.09 4.58
CA GLY A 79 -21.92 29.35 5.41
C GLY A 79 -22.40 28.17 6.28
N SER A 80 -23.52 28.36 6.97
CA SER A 80 -24.01 27.49 8.06
C SER A 80 -24.69 26.19 7.63
N GLY A 81 -24.76 25.88 6.33
CA GLY A 81 -25.42 24.67 5.79
C GLY A 81 -24.52 23.44 5.65
N PHE A 82 -23.26 23.53 6.10
CA PHE A 82 -22.26 22.47 5.94
C PHE A 82 -22.26 21.51 7.11
N VAL A 83 -22.36 20.22 6.79
CA VAL A 83 -22.32 19.11 7.74
C VAL A 83 -20.94 18.45 7.68
N ASP A 84 -20.50 17.86 8.78
CA ASP A 84 -19.35 16.95 8.76
C ASP A 84 -19.63 15.79 7.80
N ALA A 85 -18.73 15.59 6.83
CA ALA A 85 -18.85 14.53 5.83
C ALA A 85 -18.93 13.13 6.45
N ALA A 86 -18.38 12.92 7.66
CA ALA A 86 -18.54 11.67 8.41
C ALA A 86 -20.00 11.34 8.76
N GLN A 87 -20.88 12.34 8.80
CA GLN A 87 -22.31 12.22 9.13
C GLN A 87 -23.24 12.71 8.01
N ALA A 88 -22.68 13.21 6.89
CA ALA A 88 -23.44 13.83 5.83
C ALA A 88 -24.33 12.82 5.10
N ARG A 89 -25.60 13.17 4.93
CA ARG A 89 -26.54 12.49 4.05
C ARG A 89 -26.30 12.90 2.61
N PRO A 90 -26.79 12.13 1.62
CA PRO A 90 -26.60 12.50 0.21
C PRO A 90 -27.15 13.89 -0.17
N SER A 91 -28.17 14.38 0.52
CA SER A 91 -28.76 15.71 0.33
C SER A 91 -28.05 16.84 1.07
N ASP A 92 -27.00 16.57 1.82
CA ASP A 92 -26.31 17.59 2.62
C ASP A 92 -25.17 18.24 1.82
N ASN A 93 -24.70 19.39 2.29
CA ASN A 93 -23.46 19.99 1.82
C ASN A 93 -22.32 19.59 2.75
N CYS A 94 -21.19 19.13 2.21
CA CYS A 94 -20.04 18.78 3.03
C CYS A 94 -18.72 18.97 2.28
N VAL A 95 -17.65 19.28 3.02
CA VAL A 95 -16.29 19.20 2.52
C VAL A 95 -15.86 17.73 2.58
N PHE A 96 -15.61 17.13 1.42
CA PHE A 96 -15.24 15.72 1.31
C PHE A 96 -13.74 15.52 1.55
N SER A 97 -12.91 16.37 0.96
CA SER A 97 -11.45 16.31 1.13
C SER A 97 -10.83 17.69 1.13
N VAL A 98 -9.69 17.83 1.80
CA VAL A 98 -8.73 18.93 1.65
C VAL A 98 -7.33 18.34 1.55
N GLU A 99 -6.62 18.65 0.48
CA GLU A 99 -5.24 18.22 0.26
C GLU A 99 -4.40 19.32 -0.42
N LEU A 100 -3.10 19.11 -0.57
CA LEU A 100 -2.20 20.05 -1.24
C LEU A 100 -2.59 20.23 -2.71
N GLN A 101 -2.77 21.48 -3.14
CA GLN A 101 -2.75 21.83 -4.55
C GLN A 101 -1.29 22.01 -4.98
N LEU A 102 -0.77 21.09 -5.80
CA LEU A 102 0.60 21.17 -6.30
C LEU A 102 0.80 22.45 -7.12
N PRO A 103 1.97 23.12 -6.99
CA PRO A 103 2.24 24.35 -7.70
C PRO A 103 2.44 24.10 -9.20
N PRO A 104 2.20 25.12 -10.06
CA PRO A 104 2.55 25.03 -11.46
C PRO A 104 4.06 24.80 -11.65
N LYS A 105 4.42 23.80 -12.44
CA LYS A 105 5.82 23.39 -12.69
C LYS A 105 6.72 24.56 -13.07
N ALA A 106 6.28 25.43 -13.98
CA ALA A 106 7.06 26.58 -14.43
C ALA A 106 7.47 27.51 -13.27
N ALA A 107 6.57 27.75 -12.31
CA ALA A 107 6.84 28.58 -11.14
C ALA A 107 7.70 27.84 -10.11
N ALA A 108 7.46 26.53 -9.91
CA ALA A 108 8.28 25.69 -9.05
C ALA A 108 9.75 25.66 -9.53
N LEU A 109 10.00 25.40 -10.81
CA LEU A 109 11.36 25.43 -11.39
C LEU A 109 11.98 26.83 -11.33
N ALA A 110 11.19 27.90 -11.51
CA ALA A 110 11.70 29.25 -11.35
C ALA A 110 12.21 29.53 -9.92
N HIS A 111 11.53 28.98 -8.92
CA HIS A 111 11.97 29.06 -7.54
C HIS A 111 13.23 28.20 -7.31
N LEU A 112 13.14 26.91 -7.63
CA LEU A 112 14.15 25.90 -7.31
C LEU A 112 15.48 26.11 -8.06
N ASP A 113 15.46 26.63 -9.28
CA ASP A 113 16.65 26.72 -10.14
C ASP A 113 17.14 28.15 -10.33
N ARG A 114 16.24 29.13 -10.22
CA ARG A 114 16.53 30.55 -10.54
C ARG A 114 16.36 31.47 -9.34
N GLY A 115 16.10 30.93 -8.14
CA GLY A 115 15.97 31.71 -6.91
C GLY A 115 14.82 32.73 -6.94
N ARG A 116 13.80 32.52 -7.79
CA ARG A 116 12.59 33.37 -7.78
C ARG A 116 11.78 33.12 -6.50
N PRO A 117 10.88 34.03 -6.10
CA PRO A 117 9.97 33.74 -4.99
C PRO A 117 9.17 32.45 -5.21
N PRO A 118 8.87 31.68 -4.15
CA PRO A 118 8.08 30.46 -4.30
C PRO A 118 6.66 30.79 -4.79
N PRO A 119 6.03 29.91 -5.60
CA PRO A 119 4.60 30.06 -5.91
C PRO A 119 3.76 30.03 -4.62
N PRO A 120 2.56 30.63 -4.62
CA PRO A 120 1.66 30.55 -3.48
C PRO A 120 1.36 29.08 -3.16
N ARG A 121 1.48 28.73 -1.87
CA ARG A 121 1.09 27.40 -1.37
C ARG A 121 -0.43 27.38 -1.21
N GLU A 122 -1.07 26.43 -1.87
CA GLU A 122 -2.53 26.36 -1.99
C GLU A 122 -3.03 24.96 -1.60
N ALA A 123 -4.28 24.87 -1.18
CA ALA A 123 -4.99 23.62 -0.96
C ALA A 123 -6.08 23.43 -2.01
N LEU A 124 -6.37 22.18 -2.36
CA LEU A 124 -7.53 21.80 -3.13
C LEU A 124 -8.55 21.15 -2.19
N ALA A 125 -9.76 21.69 -2.17
CA ALA A 125 -10.89 21.14 -1.43
C ALA A 125 -11.94 20.57 -2.39
N ILE A 126 -12.35 19.32 -2.18
CA ILE A 126 -13.49 18.73 -2.89
C ILE A 126 -14.73 18.92 -2.02
N VAL A 127 -15.75 19.55 -2.58
CA VAL A 127 -17.00 19.87 -1.89
C VAL A 127 -18.17 19.18 -2.57
N PHE A 128 -19.02 18.56 -1.76
CA PHE A 128 -20.29 18.00 -2.20
C PHE A 128 -21.38 19.01 -1.88
N PHE A 129 -22.11 19.44 -2.92
CA PHE A 129 -23.28 20.30 -2.78
C PHE A 129 -24.55 19.48 -3.03
N GLY A 130 -25.02 18.74 -2.03
CA GLY A 130 -26.25 17.95 -2.09
C GLY A 130 -27.53 18.74 -1.84
N GLY A 131 -27.44 19.83 -1.07
CA GLY A 131 -28.57 20.59 -0.52
C GLY A 131 -29.16 21.62 -1.47
N GLN A 132 -29.19 21.34 -2.76
CA GLN A 132 -29.61 22.29 -3.80
C GLN A 132 -30.38 21.61 -4.94
N PRO A 133 -31.16 22.36 -5.75
CA PRO A 133 -31.99 21.78 -6.81
C PRO A 133 -31.22 20.98 -7.86
N GLN A 134 -29.98 21.38 -8.15
CA GLN A 134 -29.07 20.66 -9.05
C GLN A 134 -27.78 20.33 -8.31
N PRO A 135 -27.74 19.20 -7.58
CA PRO A 135 -26.55 18.81 -6.85
C PRO A 135 -25.33 18.68 -7.76
N ASN A 136 -24.16 19.09 -7.26
CA ASN A 136 -22.90 18.99 -7.98
C ASN A 136 -21.74 18.69 -7.01
N VAL A 137 -20.61 18.33 -7.61
CA VAL A 137 -19.32 18.30 -6.92
C VAL A 137 -18.50 19.48 -7.43
N SER A 138 -17.84 20.20 -6.52
CA SER A 138 -16.95 21.30 -6.86
C SER A 138 -15.54 21.07 -6.34
N GLU A 139 -14.56 21.55 -7.10
CA GLU A 139 -13.15 21.64 -6.75
C GLU A 139 -12.81 23.10 -6.45
N LEU A 140 -12.42 23.38 -5.21
CA LEU A 140 -12.15 24.74 -4.73
C LEU A 140 -10.67 24.87 -4.34
N VAL A 141 -9.97 25.81 -4.95
CA VAL A 141 -8.59 26.17 -4.57
C VAL A 141 -8.64 27.22 -3.47
N VAL A 142 -7.95 26.97 -2.36
CA VAL A 142 -7.90 27.84 -1.17
C VAL A 142 -6.46 28.25 -0.89
N GLY A 143 -6.22 29.54 -0.67
CA GLY A 143 -4.88 30.04 -0.37
C GLY A 143 -4.81 31.53 -0.06
N PRO A 144 -3.58 32.08 0.08
CA PRO A 144 -2.34 31.34 0.24
C PRO A 144 -2.21 30.80 1.68
N LEU A 145 -1.58 29.65 1.85
CA LEU A 145 -1.25 29.09 3.16
C LEU A 145 -0.06 29.80 3.80
N PRO A 146 0.05 29.85 5.15
CA PRO A 146 -0.82 29.19 6.16
C PRO A 146 -2.07 29.99 6.56
N HIS A 147 -2.22 31.23 6.08
CA HIS A 147 -3.35 32.11 6.42
C HIS A 147 -4.22 32.38 5.18
N PRO A 148 -5.11 31.44 4.83
CA PRO A 148 -5.90 31.55 3.60
C PRO A 148 -6.77 32.81 3.61
N SER A 149 -6.84 33.46 2.45
CA SER A 149 -7.57 34.72 2.25
C SER A 149 -8.42 34.75 0.99
N TYR A 150 -8.27 33.77 0.09
CA TYR A 150 -9.11 33.59 -1.08
C TYR A 150 -9.55 32.14 -1.27
N ILE A 151 -10.65 32.00 -2.01
CA ILE A 151 -11.17 30.74 -2.56
C ILE A 151 -11.49 30.96 -4.04
N ARG A 152 -11.18 29.98 -4.88
CA ARG A 152 -11.51 29.97 -6.31
C ARG A 152 -12.13 28.64 -6.69
N ASP A 153 -13.31 28.66 -7.30
CA ASP A 153 -13.88 27.45 -7.91
C ASP A 153 -13.20 27.21 -9.26
N VAL A 154 -12.51 26.07 -9.38
CA VAL A 154 -11.78 25.67 -10.59
C VAL A 154 -12.47 24.52 -11.34
N THR A 155 -13.68 24.15 -10.93
CA THR A 155 -14.42 23.01 -11.47
C THR A 155 -14.66 23.17 -12.97
N VAL A 156 -15.18 24.33 -13.39
CA VAL A 156 -15.49 24.60 -14.80
C VAL A 156 -14.21 24.80 -15.61
N GLU A 157 -13.18 25.41 -15.02
CA GLU A 157 -11.87 25.58 -15.66
C GLU A 157 -11.25 24.22 -16.04
N ARG A 158 -11.32 23.25 -15.14
CA ARG A 158 -10.74 21.91 -15.34
C ARG A 158 -11.60 20.98 -16.20
N HIS A 159 -12.92 21.04 -16.00
CA HIS A 159 -13.82 20.01 -16.52
C HIS A 159 -14.77 20.52 -17.63
N GLY A 160 -14.76 21.81 -17.93
CA GLY A 160 -15.64 22.43 -18.93
C GLY A 160 -17.12 22.54 -18.50
N GLY A 161 -17.44 22.22 -17.25
CA GLY A 161 -18.79 22.25 -16.68
C GLY A 161 -18.85 21.73 -15.24
N PRO A 162 -20.03 21.75 -14.59
CA PRO A 162 -20.19 21.19 -13.25
C PRO A 162 -20.01 19.67 -13.26
N LEU A 163 -19.42 19.11 -12.20
CA LEU A 163 -19.30 17.66 -12.07
C LEU A 163 -20.64 17.05 -11.63
N PRO A 164 -21.20 16.08 -12.41
CA PRO A 164 -22.44 15.42 -12.03
C PRO A 164 -22.35 14.70 -10.69
N TYR A 165 -23.31 14.95 -9.80
CA TYR A 165 -23.24 14.51 -8.40
C TYR A 165 -23.17 12.99 -8.16
N HIS A 166 -23.58 12.18 -9.13
CA HIS A 166 -23.47 10.72 -9.04
C HIS A 166 -22.02 10.22 -9.16
N ARG A 167 -21.08 11.05 -9.65
CA ARG A 167 -19.65 10.72 -9.76
C ARG A 167 -18.91 10.79 -8.42
N ARG A 168 -19.49 11.44 -7.42
CA ARG A 168 -18.88 11.56 -6.08
C ARG A 168 -18.57 10.17 -5.50
N PRO A 169 -17.46 9.98 -4.78
CA PRO A 169 -17.22 8.78 -3.98
C PRO A 169 -18.38 8.46 -3.03
N VAL A 170 -18.50 7.19 -2.62
CA VAL A 170 -19.49 6.81 -1.61
C VAL A 170 -18.94 7.15 -0.24
N LEU A 171 -19.66 7.98 0.50
CA LEU A 171 -19.28 8.36 1.87
C LEU A 171 -19.38 7.16 2.80
N ILE A 172 -18.59 7.16 3.87
CA ILE A 172 -18.69 6.21 4.99
C ILE A 172 -20.13 6.21 5.53
N ARG A 173 -20.75 7.40 5.68
CA ARG A 173 -22.15 7.50 6.09
C ARG A 173 -23.11 6.82 5.11
N GLU A 174 -22.86 6.96 3.80
CA GLU A 174 -23.68 6.34 2.76
C GLU A 174 -23.56 4.79 2.81
N TYR A 175 -22.36 4.24 3.05
CA TYR A 175 -22.20 2.81 3.31
C TYR A 175 -22.95 2.34 4.56
N LEU A 176 -22.89 3.10 5.66
CA LEU A 176 -23.61 2.77 6.90
C LEU A 176 -25.13 2.78 6.71
N ASP A 177 -25.66 3.73 5.94
CA ASP A 177 -27.09 3.77 5.62
C ASP A 177 -27.51 2.60 4.71
N ILE A 178 -26.63 2.18 3.77
CA ILE A 178 -26.86 0.99 2.94
C ILE A 178 -26.89 -0.27 3.81
N ASP A 179 -25.91 -0.43 4.70
CA ASP A 179 -25.89 -1.55 5.64
C ASP A 179 -27.11 -1.54 6.56
N GLN A 180 -27.52 -0.37 7.06
CA GLN A 180 -28.74 -0.25 7.84
C GLN A 180 -29.96 -0.75 7.04
N MET A 181 -30.09 -0.35 5.78
CA MET A 181 -31.14 -0.85 4.89
C MET A 181 -31.07 -2.37 4.73
N ILE A 182 -29.91 -2.91 4.35
CA ILE A 182 -29.71 -4.34 4.12
C ILE A 182 -30.06 -5.12 5.40
N PHE A 183 -29.41 -4.83 6.53
CA PHE A 183 -29.53 -5.63 7.74
C PHE A 183 -30.83 -5.42 8.51
N SER A 184 -31.43 -4.22 8.43
CA SER A 184 -32.61 -3.88 9.26
C SER A 184 -33.93 -3.99 8.51
N ARG A 185 -33.94 -3.82 7.18
CA ARG A 185 -35.17 -3.82 6.37
C ARG A 185 -35.24 -5.00 5.39
N GLU A 186 -34.12 -5.38 4.80
CA GLU A 186 -34.09 -6.32 3.68
C GLU A 186 -33.85 -7.77 4.13
N LEU A 187 -32.73 -8.08 4.77
CA LEU A 187 -32.43 -9.44 5.27
C LEU A 187 -33.53 -10.04 6.18
N PRO A 188 -34.24 -9.26 7.03
CA PRO A 188 -35.35 -9.80 7.80
C PRO A 188 -36.49 -10.41 6.97
N GLN A 189 -36.61 -10.08 5.68
CA GLN A 189 -37.59 -10.68 4.77
C GLN A 189 -37.23 -12.12 4.35
N ALA A 190 -35.99 -12.55 4.55
CA ALA A 190 -35.50 -13.91 4.24
C ALA A 190 -34.94 -14.61 5.49
N THR A 191 -35.60 -14.42 6.63
CA THR A 191 -35.11 -14.85 7.94
C THR A 191 -35.01 -16.38 8.06
N GLY A 192 -35.98 -17.13 7.53
CA GLY A 192 -35.99 -18.58 7.50
C GLY A 192 -34.82 -19.15 6.72
N LEU A 193 -34.61 -18.68 5.48
CA LEU A 193 -33.45 -19.08 4.68
C LEU A 193 -32.13 -18.76 5.39
N LEU A 194 -31.98 -17.52 5.89
CA LEU A 194 -30.72 -17.07 6.49
C LEU A 194 -30.42 -17.76 7.82
N HIS A 195 -31.45 -18.10 8.61
CA HIS A 195 -31.29 -18.96 9.78
C HIS A 195 -30.82 -20.37 9.39
N HIS A 196 -31.37 -20.92 8.30
CA HIS A 196 -31.03 -22.26 7.82
C HIS A 196 -29.60 -22.33 7.24
N CYS A 197 -29.23 -21.42 6.34
CA CYS A 197 -27.98 -21.49 5.59
C CYS A 197 -26.77 -20.89 6.31
N CYS A 198 -27.02 -19.85 7.10
CA CYS A 198 -26.04 -18.80 7.31
C CYS A 198 -25.96 -18.35 8.78
N PHE A 199 -26.52 -19.14 9.71
CA PHE A 199 -26.53 -18.89 11.15
C PHE A 199 -26.97 -17.47 11.53
N TYR A 200 -27.83 -16.86 10.70
CA TYR A 200 -28.27 -15.49 10.90
C TYR A 200 -28.96 -15.33 12.24
N GLN A 201 -28.73 -14.20 12.88
CA GLN A 201 -29.47 -13.79 14.06
C GLN A 201 -29.90 -12.35 13.84
N ARG A 202 -31.18 -12.04 14.06
CA ARG A 202 -31.76 -10.73 13.73
C ARG A 202 -31.07 -9.54 14.41
N GLN A 203 -30.37 -9.77 15.52
CA GLN A 203 -29.55 -8.77 16.23
C GLN A 203 -28.04 -9.09 16.16
N GLY A 204 -27.65 -10.21 15.53
CA GLY A 204 -26.27 -10.62 15.39
C GLY A 204 -25.59 -9.90 14.22
N ARG A 205 -24.36 -9.44 14.44
CA ARG A 205 -23.48 -8.93 13.38
C ARG A 205 -22.67 -10.08 12.76
N ASN A 206 -23.32 -11.19 12.43
CA ASN A 206 -22.63 -12.40 11.96
C ASN A 206 -22.32 -12.37 10.46
N LEU A 207 -22.91 -11.43 9.72
CA LEU A 207 -22.65 -11.18 8.31
C LEU A 207 -22.14 -9.74 8.11
N VAL A 208 -21.32 -9.54 7.08
CA VAL A 208 -20.83 -8.24 6.62
C VAL A 208 -21.03 -8.11 5.11
N THR A 209 -21.05 -6.88 4.61
CA THR A 209 -21.18 -6.58 3.19
C THR A 209 -19.82 -6.21 2.61
N MET A 210 -19.60 -6.55 1.34
CA MET A 210 -18.48 -6.06 0.54
C MET A 210 -19.02 -5.47 -0.75
N ASN A 211 -18.65 -4.22 -1.05
CA ASN A 211 -19.14 -3.51 -2.21
C ASN A 211 -18.32 -3.83 -3.47
N THR A 212 -18.95 -3.78 -4.64
CA THR A 212 -18.25 -3.77 -5.93
C THR A 212 -18.19 -2.37 -6.55
N ALA A 213 -17.42 -2.24 -7.63
CA ALA A 213 -17.40 -1.10 -8.53
C ALA A 213 -17.18 -1.61 -9.97
N PRO A 214 -17.65 -0.94 -11.03
CA PRO A 214 -18.46 0.28 -11.03
C PRO A 214 -19.89 0.03 -10.56
N ARG A 215 -20.62 1.12 -10.29
CA ARG A 215 -21.93 1.10 -9.63
C ARG A 215 -23.07 1.29 -10.63
N GLY A 216 -23.19 0.34 -11.54
CA GLY A 216 -24.20 0.35 -12.61
C GLY A 216 -23.59 0.02 -13.96
N LEU A 217 -24.38 0.19 -15.01
CA LEU A 217 -24.01 -0.24 -16.37
C LEU A 217 -23.91 0.93 -17.35
N GLN A 218 -24.37 2.12 -16.96
CA GLN A 218 -24.33 3.33 -17.76
C GLN A 218 -24.03 4.57 -16.89
N SER A 219 -23.63 5.66 -17.54
CA SER A 219 -23.42 6.94 -16.86
C SER A 219 -24.69 7.40 -16.16
N GLY A 220 -24.56 7.94 -14.94
CA GLY A 220 -25.68 8.34 -14.11
C GLY A 220 -26.25 7.24 -13.21
N ASP A 221 -25.85 5.98 -13.38
CA ASP A 221 -26.21 4.93 -12.43
C ASP A 221 -25.43 5.07 -11.12
N ARG A 222 -26.06 4.58 -10.04
CA ARG A 222 -25.46 4.43 -8.72
C ARG A 222 -26.10 3.23 -8.01
N ALA A 223 -25.93 2.07 -8.64
CA ALA A 223 -26.44 0.78 -8.17
C ALA A 223 -25.28 -0.20 -7.98
N THR A 224 -25.06 -0.65 -6.76
CA THR A 224 -23.88 -1.45 -6.37
C THR A 224 -24.30 -2.87 -6.05
N TRP A 225 -23.55 -3.86 -6.55
CA TRP A 225 -23.66 -5.21 -6.04
C TRP A 225 -22.89 -5.31 -4.71
N PHE A 226 -23.56 -5.83 -3.68
CA PHE A 226 -22.95 -6.14 -2.39
C PHE A 226 -22.97 -7.65 -2.18
N GLY A 227 -21.78 -8.24 -2.05
CA GLY A 227 -21.64 -9.63 -1.60
C GLY A 227 -21.75 -9.72 -0.09
N LEU A 228 -22.40 -10.78 0.42
CA LEU A 228 -22.47 -11.07 1.85
C LEU A 228 -21.48 -12.15 2.25
N TYR A 229 -20.81 -11.91 3.37
CA TYR A 229 -19.74 -12.76 3.91
C TYR A 229 -19.96 -12.97 5.40
N TYR A 230 -19.42 -14.07 5.95
CA TYR A 230 -19.36 -14.21 7.41
C TYR A 230 -18.44 -13.16 8.03
N ASN A 231 -18.88 -12.57 9.13
CA ASN A 231 -18.06 -11.67 9.92
C ASN A 231 -17.03 -12.47 10.73
N ILE A 232 -15.81 -12.59 10.21
CA ILE A 232 -14.73 -13.32 10.85
C ILE A 232 -13.94 -12.38 11.77
N SER A 233 -13.75 -12.78 13.02
CA SER A 233 -12.97 -12.02 13.99
C SER A 233 -11.49 -12.38 13.90
N GLY A 234 -10.62 -11.37 13.67
CA GLY A 234 -9.17 -11.54 13.66
C GLY A 234 -8.57 -12.19 12.40
N ALA A 235 -9.36 -12.36 11.34
CA ALA A 235 -8.92 -12.83 10.03
C ALA A 235 -9.79 -12.24 8.91
N GLY A 236 -9.41 -12.45 7.65
CA GLY A 236 -10.08 -11.84 6.50
C GLY A 236 -11.44 -12.47 6.19
N PHE A 237 -12.51 -11.70 6.33
CA PHE A 237 -13.87 -12.14 5.95
C PHE A 237 -14.00 -12.42 4.44
N TYR A 238 -13.08 -11.89 3.62
CA TYR A 238 -13.05 -11.98 2.16
C TYR A 238 -13.11 -13.42 1.61
N LEU A 239 -12.71 -14.42 2.41
CA LEU A 239 -12.68 -15.84 2.02
C LEU A 239 -13.96 -16.62 2.37
N HIS A 240 -14.94 -15.96 2.99
CA HIS A 240 -16.14 -16.61 3.54
C HIS A 240 -17.46 -16.10 2.94
N PRO A 241 -17.62 -16.11 1.60
CA PRO A 241 -18.85 -15.71 0.94
C PRO A 241 -19.98 -16.68 1.27
N VAL A 242 -21.17 -16.16 1.59
CA VAL A 242 -22.36 -17.01 1.86
C VAL A 242 -23.18 -17.32 0.59
N GLY A 243 -22.75 -16.77 -0.55
CA GLY A 243 -23.40 -16.94 -1.85
C GLY A 243 -24.63 -16.06 -2.06
N LEU A 244 -24.90 -15.10 -1.17
CA LEU A 244 -25.92 -14.07 -1.34
C LEU A 244 -25.27 -12.76 -1.83
N GLU A 245 -25.81 -12.20 -2.92
CA GLU A 245 -25.42 -10.90 -3.44
C GLU A 245 -26.66 -10.04 -3.72
N LEU A 246 -26.60 -8.76 -3.38
CA LEU A 246 -27.73 -7.82 -3.48
C LEU A 246 -27.35 -6.63 -4.35
N LEU A 247 -28.16 -6.33 -5.38
CA LEU A 247 -27.99 -5.14 -6.20
C LEU A 247 -28.77 -3.97 -5.58
N VAL A 248 -28.09 -3.12 -4.83
CA VAL A 248 -28.68 -1.98 -4.14
C VAL A 248 -28.61 -0.73 -5.01
N ASP A 249 -29.76 -0.14 -5.32
CA ASP A 249 -29.84 1.20 -5.92
C ASP A 249 -29.87 2.27 -4.83
N HIS A 250 -28.75 2.96 -4.69
CA HIS A 250 -28.54 4.03 -3.71
C HIS A 250 -28.36 5.40 -4.40
N LYS A 251 -28.95 5.58 -5.59
CA LYS A 251 -28.89 6.82 -6.37
C LYS A 251 -29.67 7.98 -5.74
N ALA A 252 -30.83 7.68 -5.16
CA ALA A 252 -31.70 8.71 -4.61
C ALA A 252 -31.00 9.48 -3.48
N LEU A 253 -31.20 10.79 -3.43
CA LEU A 253 -30.64 11.61 -2.34
C LEU A 253 -31.28 11.33 -0.97
N ASP A 254 -32.48 10.75 -0.99
CA ASP A 254 -33.18 10.30 0.21
C ASP A 254 -33.00 8.77 0.33
N PRO A 255 -32.26 8.29 1.36
CA PRO A 255 -32.05 6.87 1.60
C PRO A 255 -33.34 6.06 1.79
N ALA A 256 -34.46 6.69 2.17
CA ALA A 256 -35.74 5.98 2.29
C ALA A 256 -36.24 5.43 0.94
N ARG A 257 -35.81 6.03 -0.18
CA ARG A 257 -36.16 5.63 -1.55
C ARG A 257 -35.19 4.63 -2.17
N TRP A 258 -34.17 4.19 -1.44
CA TRP A 258 -33.28 3.14 -1.92
C TRP A 258 -33.98 1.79 -2.00
N THR A 259 -33.57 0.95 -2.95
CA THR A 259 -34.23 -0.33 -3.24
C THR A 259 -33.21 -1.42 -3.59
N ILE A 260 -33.58 -2.67 -3.35
CA ILE A 260 -32.88 -3.82 -3.94
C ILE A 260 -33.50 -4.09 -5.31
N ARG A 261 -32.71 -3.93 -6.38
CA ARG A 261 -33.16 -4.19 -7.76
C ARG A 261 -33.08 -5.65 -8.17
N LYS A 262 -32.16 -6.41 -7.56
CA LYS A 262 -31.97 -7.83 -7.84
C LYS A 262 -31.33 -8.55 -6.67
N VAL A 263 -31.66 -9.83 -6.54
CA VAL A 263 -31.05 -10.77 -5.60
C VAL A 263 -30.42 -11.90 -6.37
N PHE A 264 -29.23 -12.32 -5.95
CA PHE A 264 -28.57 -13.52 -6.42
C PHE A 264 -28.22 -14.41 -5.23
N PHE A 265 -28.67 -15.66 -5.25
CA PHE A 265 -28.38 -16.63 -4.19
C PHE A 265 -27.90 -17.96 -4.80
N GLN A 266 -26.66 -18.33 -4.48
CA GLN A 266 -26.01 -19.62 -4.77
C GLN A 266 -26.20 -20.11 -6.22
N GLY A 267 -26.12 -19.19 -7.20
CA GLY A 267 -26.22 -19.49 -8.63
C GLY A 267 -27.57 -19.19 -9.29
N ARG A 268 -28.56 -18.67 -8.54
CA ARG A 268 -29.88 -18.33 -9.07
C ARG A 268 -30.24 -16.88 -8.78
N TYR A 269 -30.93 -16.24 -9.71
CA TYR A 269 -31.48 -14.89 -9.54
C TYR A 269 -32.91 -14.93 -9.02
N TYR A 270 -33.24 -13.94 -8.19
CA TYR A 270 -34.57 -13.70 -7.63
C TYR A 270 -34.88 -12.20 -7.75
N GLU A 271 -36.16 -11.84 -7.87
CA GLU A 271 -36.60 -10.44 -7.96
C GLU A 271 -36.48 -9.72 -6.61
N SER A 272 -36.70 -10.42 -5.50
CA SER A 272 -36.59 -9.85 -4.15
C SER A 272 -36.21 -10.92 -3.11
N LEU A 273 -35.84 -10.48 -1.91
CA LEU A 273 -35.58 -11.39 -0.78
C LEU A 273 -36.86 -12.10 -0.32
N ALA A 274 -38.02 -11.43 -0.35
CA ALA A 274 -39.30 -12.05 -0.05
C ALA A 274 -39.62 -13.20 -1.03
N GLN A 275 -39.37 -13.01 -2.34
CA GLN A 275 -39.57 -14.08 -3.32
C GLN A 275 -38.60 -15.26 -3.10
N LEU A 276 -37.35 -14.96 -2.72
CA LEU A 276 -36.37 -15.99 -2.37
C LEU A 276 -36.84 -16.81 -1.16
N GLU A 277 -37.35 -16.14 -0.12
CA GLU A 277 -37.93 -16.79 1.05
C GLU A 277 -39.14 -17.65 0.69
N ASP A 278 -40.10 -17.13 -0.08
CA ASP A 278 -41.29 -17.88 -0.52
C ASP A 278 -40.89 -19.17 -1.25
N GLN A 279 -39.87 -19.12 -2.12
CA GLN A 279 -39.38 -20.31 -2.80
C GLN A 279 -38.64 -21.27 -1.86
N PHE A 280 -37.90 -20.74 -0.87
CA PHE A 280 -37.22 -21.55 0.13
C PHE A 280 -38.23 -22.32 1.00
N GLU A 281 -39.22 -21.62 1.56
CA GLU A 281 -40.28 -22.20 2.39
C GLU A 281 -41.14 -23.21 1.61
N ALA A 282 -41.31 -23.01 0.30
CA ALA A 282 -41.96 -23.98 -0.59
C ALA A 282 -41.07 -25.20 -0.94
N GLY A 283 -39.83 -25.28 -0.44
CA GLY A 283 -38.89 -26.37 -0.73
C GLY A 283 -38.32 -26.36 -2.15
N LEU A 284 -38.37 -25.21 -2.84
CA LEU A 284 -37.93 -25.05 -4.25
C LEU A 284 -36.50 -24.52 -4.40
N VAL A 285 -35.83 -24.25 -3.27
CA VAL A 285 -34.44 -23.79 -3.22
C VAL A 285 -33.58 -24.88 -2.59
N ASN A 286 -32.65 -25.43 -3.38
CA ASN A 286 -31.63 -26.32 -2.85
C ASN A 286 -30.51 -25.47 -2.23
N VAL A 287 -30.38 -25.52 -0.91
CA VAL A 287 -29.46 -24.68 -0.14
C VAL A 287 -28.18 -25.44 0.17
N VAL A 288 -27.05 -24.84 -0.19
CA VAL A 288 -25.73 -25.29 0.29
C VAL A 288 -25.48 -24.66 1.65
N LEU A 289 -25.25 -25.49 2.66
CA LEU A 289 -24.86 -25.06 4.00
C LEU A 289 -23.38 -24.71 4.03
N ILE A 290 -23.04 -23.52 4.51
CA ILE A 290 -21.67 -23.00 4.52
C ILE A 290 -21.24 -22.88 5.98
N PRO A 291 -20.15 -23.56 6.41
CA PRO A 291 -19.68 -23.48 7.79
C PRO A 291 -19.38 -22.03 8.20
N ASN A 292 -19.74 -21.64 9.44
CA ASN A 292 -19.46 -20.33 10.02
C ASN A 292 -18.19 -20.28 10.87
N ASN A 293 -17.49 -21.41 11.01
CA ASN A 293 -16.23 -21.51 11.75
C ASN A 293 -15.37 -22.63 11.14
N GLY A 294 -14.06 -22.55 11.39
CA GLY A 294 -13.10 -23.56 10.97
C GLY A 294 -11.69 -23.24 11.48
N THR A 295 -10.71 -24.00 10.99
CA THR A 295 -9.29 -23.86 11.35
C THR A 295 -8.42 -23.80 10.10
N GLY A 296 -7.17 -23.36 10.25
CA GLY A 296 -6.22 -23.23 9.14
C GLY A 296 -6.22 -21.85 8.49
N GLY A 297 -5.49 -21.72 7.37
CA GLY A 297 -5.17 -20.43 6.76
C GLY A 297 -6.38 -19.60 6.32
N SER A 298 -7.48 -20.23 5.91
CA SER A 298 -8.69 -19.46 5.58
C SER A 298 -9.34 -18.82 6.80
N TRP A 299 -9.13 -19.35 8.01
CA TRP A 299 -9.81 -18.92 9.24
C TRP A 299 -8.91 -18.18 10.23
N SER A 300 -7.59 -18.23 10.06
CA SER A 300 -6.62 -17.62 10.98
C SER A 300 -5.44 -17.05 10.20
N LEU A 301 -5.14 -15.78 10.45
CA LEU A 301 -3.88 -15.16 10.01
C LEU A 301 -2.72 -15.46 10.97
N LYS A 302 -3.03 -15.87 12.21
CA LYS A 302 -2.03 -16.19 13.23
C LYS A 302 -1.39 -17.55 12.95
N SER A 303 -0.07 -17.58 12.92
CA SER A 303 0.69 -18.84 12.87
C SER A 303 0.42 -19.70 14.12
N PRO A 304 0.13 -21.01 13.95
CA PRO A 304 0.01 -21.94 15.07
C PRO A 304 1.36 -22.39 15.62
N VAL A 305 2.46 -22.05 14.96
CA VAL A 305 3.82 -22.48 15.30
C VAL A 305 4.48 -21.43 16.21
N PRO A 306 5.14 -21.84 17.32
CA PRO A 306 5.84 -20.90 18.19
C PRO A 306 7.03 -20.22 17.47
N PRO A 307 7.41 -18.99 17.87
CA PRO A 307 8.55 -18.31 17.28
C PRO A 307 9.86 -19.10 17.44
N GLY A 308 10.65 -19.17 16.37
CA GLY A 308 12.00 -19.74 16.37
C GLY A 308 13.07 -18.70 16.70
N PRO A 309 14.34 -18.96 16.32
CA PRO A 309 15.41 -17.98 16.42
C PRO A 309 15.09 -16.67 15.70
N ALA A 310 15.68 -15.57 16.16
CA ALA A 310 15.50 -14.26 15.55
C ALA A 310 15.98 -14.25 14.09
N PRO A 311 15.25 -13.57 13.17
CA PRO A 311 15.70 -13.41 11.80
C PRO A 311 16.93 -12.49 11.71
N PRO A 312 17.64 -12.49 10.56
CA PRO A 312 18.70 -11.51 10.31
C PRO A 312 18.21 -10.08 10.52
N LEU A 313 19.05 -9.26 11.17
CA LEU A 313 18.75 -7.87 11.47
C LEU A 313 19.78 -6.96 10.80
N GLN A 314 19.30 -5.98 10.04
CA GLN A 314 20.15 -4.95 9.44
C GLN A 314 20.26 -3.73 10.37
N PHE A 315 21.46 -3.16 10.45
CA PHE A 315 21.75 -1.91 11.16
C PHE A 315 22.86 -1.12 10.46
N TYR A 316 23.02 0.14 10.84
CA TYR A 316 24.10 1.01 10.34
C TYR A 316 25.24 1.07 11.38
N PRO A 317 26.42 0.47 11.11
CA PRO A 317 27.49 0.38 12.12
C PRO A 317 27.99 1.72 12.65
N GLN A 318 27.89 2.79 11.86
CA GLN A 318 28.39 4.13 12.19
C GLN A 318 27.31 5.21 12.07
N GLY A 319 26.04 4.79 12.22
CA GLY A 319 24.87 5.67 12.08
C GLY A 319 24.31 5.76 10.66
N PRO A 320 23.10 6.32 10.48
CA PRO A 320 22.46 6.46 9.18
C PRO A 320 23.28 7.31 8.21
N ARG A 321 23.25 6.98 6.91
CA ARG A 321 23.97 7.70 5.84
C ARG A 321 23.05 8.56 4.97
N PHE A 322 21.86 8.84 5.48
CA PHE A 322 20.86 9.73 4.91
C PHE A 322 20.18 10.50 6.04
N SER A 323 19.51 11.60 5.70
CA SER A 323 18.66 12.38 6.60
C SER A 323 17.27 12.59 6.00
N VAL A 324 16.28 12.67 6.87
CA VAL A 324 14.90 13.03 6.52
C VAL A 324 14.54 14.30 7.29
N GLN A 325 14.10 15.34 6.59
CA GLN A 325 13.62 16.58 7.19
C GLN A 325 12.26 16.94 6.58
N GLY A 326 11.18 16.72 7.34
CA GLY A 326 9.82 16.84 6.82
C GLY A 326 9.60 15.90 5.65
N SER A 327 9.28 16.44 4.48
CA SER A 327 9.06 15.69 3.25
C SER A 327 10.33 15.55 2.37
N GLN A 328 11.50 15.99 2.84
CA GLN A 328 12.75 15.90 2.06
C GLN A 328 13.64 14.78 2.57
N VAL A 329 14.25 14.05 1.65
CA VAL A 329 15.31 13.08 1.90
C VAL A 329 16.59 13.58 1.26
N ALA A 330 17.71 13.44 1.97
CA ALA A 330 19.04 13.72 1.46
C ALA A 330 20.03 12.62 1.86
N SER A 331 20.88 12.22 0.92
CA SER A 331 22.05 11.38 1.15
C SER A 331 23.26 11.98 0.44
N SER A 332 24.40 11.27 0.44
CA SER A 332 25.58 11.69 -0.30
C SER A 332 25.39 11.75 -1.82
N LEU A 333 24.37 11.05 -2.34
CA LEU A 333 24.12 10.94 -3.78
C LEU A 333 22.75 11.50 -4.18
N TRP A 334 21.73 11.31 -3.35
CA TRP A 334 20.34 11.55 -3.72
C TRP A 334 19.71 12.65 -2.89
N THR A 335 18.97 13.55 -3.53
CA THR A 335 18.03 14.45 -2.86
C THR A 335 16.69 14.44 -3.58
N PHE A 336 15.59 14.42 -2.83
CA PHE A 336 14.23 14.48 -3.38
C PHE A 336 13.21 14.83 -2.29
N SER A 337 12.01 15.24 -2.70
CA SER A 337 10.85 15.33 -1.83
C SER A 337 9.86 14.20 -2.09
N PHE A 338 9.09 13.78 -1.08
CA PHE A 338 8.06 12.75 -1.20
C PHE A 338 6.74 13.19 -0.55
N GLY A 339 5.65 12.54 -0.91
CA GLY A 339 4.35 12.74 -0.29
C GLY A 339 3.31 11.73 -0.77
N LEU A 340 2.06 11.94 -0.36
CA LEU A 340 0.92 11.09 -0.67
C LEU A 340 -0.26 11.96 -1.11
N GLY A 341 -0.69 11.80 -2.36
CA GLY A 341 -1.98 12.32 -2.79
C GLY A 341 -3.10 11.50 -2.16
N ALA A 342 -4.15 12.14 -1.65
CA ALA A 342 -5.25 11.45 -0.97
C ALA A 342 -5.90 10.39 -1.86
N PHE A 343 -5.99 10.68 -3.16
CA PHE A 343 -6.59 9.78 -4.15
C PHE A 343 -5.56 9.00 -4.96
N SER A 344 -4.56 9.69 -5.50
CA SER A 344 -3.57 9.10 -6.41
C SER A 344 -2.50 8.27 -5.70
N GLY A 345 -2.24 8.50 -4.42
CA GLY A 345 -1.22 7.79 -3.66
C GLY A 345 0.20 8.37 -3.82
N PRO A 346 1.25 7.53 -3.79
CA PRO A 346 2.63 7.97 -3.57
C PRO A 346 3.23 8.79 -4.71
N ARG A 347 4.07 9.76 -4.35
CA ARG A 347 4.72 10.68 -5.28
C ARG A 347 6.07 11.15 -4.74
N VAL A 348 7.04 11.31 -5.65
CA VAL A 348 8.37 11.89 -5.38
C VAL A 348 8.66 13.01 -6.38
N PHE A 349 9.33 14.07 -5.92
CA PHE A 349 9.55 15.31 -6.65
C PHE A 349 10.98 15.80 -6.55
N ASP A 350 11.38 16.61 -7.54
CA ASP A 350 12.70 17.28 -7.61
C ASP A 350 13.84 16.29 -7.33
N ILE A 351 13.84 15.17 -8.06
CA ILE A 351 14.76 14.06 -7.83
C ILE A 351 16.11 14.42 -8.43
N ARG A 352 17.12 14.57 -7.56
CA ARG A 352 18.48 14.92 -7.97
C ARG A 352 19.48 13.85 -7.59
N PHE A 353 20.39 13.58 -8.53
CA PHE A 353 21.56 12.76 -8.32
C PHE A 353 22.81 13.65 -8.38
N GLN A 354 23.59 13.69 -7.31
CA GLN A 354 24.78 14.53 -7.17
C GLN A 354 24.52 16.02 -7.49
N GLY A 355 23.32 16.51 -7.16
CA GLY A 355 22.89 17.89 -7.36
C GLY A 355 22.21 18.17 -8.71
N GLU A 356 22.31 17.27 -9.69
CA GLU A 356 21.64 17.40 -10.99
C GLU A 356 20.27 16.73 -10.98
N ARG A 357 19.22 17.44 -11.43
CA ARG A 357 17.86 16.91 -11.48
C ARG A 357 17.70 15.91 -12.61
N LEU A 358 17.24 14.71 -12.29
CA LEU A 358 16.91 13.65 -13.26
C LEU A 358 15.42 13.63 -13.60
N ALA A 359 14.55 13.89 -12.62
CA ALA A 359 13.10 13.90 -12.81
C ALA A 359 12.46 15.00 -11.95
N TYR A 360 11.48 15.69 -12.52
CA TYR A 360 10.66 16.66 -11.79
C TYR A 360 9.65 15.96 -10.88
N GLU A 361 9.01 14.91 -11.38
CA GLU A 361 7.97 14.15 -10.67
C GLU A 361 7.98 12.69 -11.12
N ILE A 362 7.91 11.76 -10.17
CA ILE A 362 7.47 10.39 -10.40
C ILE A 362 6.32 10.10 -9.44
N SER A 363 5.15 9.78 -9.96
CA SER A 363 3.95 9.62 -9.13
C SER A 363 3.03 8.50 -9.63
N LEU A 364 2.43 7.79 -8.68
CA LEU A 364 1.31 6.90 -8.96
C LEU A 364 0.12 7.74 -9.45
N GLN A 365 -0.54 7.23 -10.48
CA GLN A 365 -1.70 7.88 -11.11
C GLN A 365 -2.98 7.09 -10.85
N GLU A 366 -2.89 5.76 -10.90
CA GLU A 366 -4.04 4.88 -10.67
C GLU A 366 -3.58 3.44 -10.36
N ALA A 367 -4.40 2.70 -9.61
CA ALA A 367 -4.36 1.25 -9.50
C ALA A 367 -5.72 0.65 -9.92
N LEU A 368 -5.67 -0.39 -10.75
CA LEU A 368 -6.82 -0.97 -11.41
C LEU A 368 -6.82 -2.48 -11.24
N THR A 369 -7.96 -3.01 -10.79
CA THR A 369 -8.22 -4.45 -10.81
C THR A 369 -9.47 -4.78 -11.62
N ILE A 370 -9.35 -5.69 -12.58
CA ILE A 370 -10.47 -6.13 -13.44
C ILE A 370 -10.72 -7.61 -13.20
N TYR A 371 -11.92 -7.95 -12.73
CA TYR A 371 -12.28 -9.31 -12.37
C TYR A 371 -13.10 -10.01 -13.45
N GLY A 372 -12.94 -11.33 -13.50
CA GLY A 372 -13.87 -12.26 -14.11
C GLY A 372 -14.53 -13.13 -13.03
N GLY A 373 -15.76 -13.57 -13.28
CA GLY A 373 -16.49 -14.39 -12.33
C GLY A 373 -17.78 -14.94 -12.91
N ASN A 374 -18.40 -15.87 -12.20
CA ASN A 374 -19.74 -16.36 -12.50
C ASN A 374 -20.82 -15.81 -11.56
N THR A 375 -20.45 -15.04 -10.52
CA THR A 375 -21.43 -14.23 -9.77
C THR A 375 -21.54 -12.81 -10.33
N PRO A 376 -22.68 -12.14 -10.17
CA PRO A 376 -22.87 -10.76 -10.62
C PRO A 376 -21.81 -9.80 -10.09
N SER A 377 -21.42 -9.96 -8.83
CA SER A 377 -20.41 -9.12 -8.19
C SER A 377 -19.08 -9.27 -8.91
N ALA A 378 -18.50 -10.47 -8.96
CA ALA A 378 -17.18 -10.66 -9.57
C ALA A 378 -17.15 -10.39 -11.08
N MET A 379 -18.21 -10.72 -11.83
CA MET A 379 -18.21 -10.50 -13.30
C MET A 379 -18.24 -9.01 -13.69
N LEU A 380 -18.80 -8.16 -12.81
CA LEU A 380 -18.92 -6.73 -13.05
C LEU A 380 -17.79 -5.93 -12.40
N THR A 381 -17.05 -6.49 -11.45
CA THR A 381 -16.02 -5.74 -10.73
C THR A 381 -14.86 -5.28 -11.63
N ARG A 382 -14.72 -3.96 -11.71
CA ARG A 382 -13.53 -3.21 -12.13
C ARG A 382 -13.26 -2.14 -11.08
N TYR A 383 -12.33 -2.38 -10.16
CA TYR A 383 -11.94 -1.35 -9.19
C TYR A 383 -10.95 -0.38 -9.82
N ILE A 384 -11.26 0.90 -9.70
CA ILE A 384 -10.39 2.02 -10.03
C ILE A 384 -10.10 2.65 -8.66
N ASP A 385 -8.99 2.23 -8.05
CA ASP A 385 -8.76 2.36 -6.60
C ASP A 385 -8.54 3.82 -6.16
N GLY A 386 -8.07 4.68 -7.06
CA GLY A 386 -8.02 6.13 -6.86
C GLY A 386 -9.39 6.76 -6.58
N GLY A 387 -10.48 6.14 -7.06
CA GLY A 387 -11.85 6.57 -6.75
C GLY A 387 -12.27 6.33 -5.29
N PHE A 388 -11.59 5.44 -4.58
CA PHE A 388 -11.73 5.24 -3.13
C PHE A 388 -10.70 6.08 -2.38
N GLY A 389 -9.46 6.03 -2.86
CA GLY A 389 -8.35 6.88 -2.48
C GLY A 389 -7.16 6.08 -1.96
N LEU A 390 -6.11 5.95 -2.78
CA LEU A 390 -4.93 5.15 -2.45
C LEU A 390 -4.16 5.75 -1.26
N GLY A 391 -4.13 7.08 -1.13
CA GLY A 391 -3.57 7.75 0.04
C GLY A 391 -4.48 7.70 1.26
N LYS A 392 -5.80 7.87 1.04
CA LYS A 392 -6.83 7.75 2.10
C LYS A 392 -6.76 6.42 2.85
N TYR A 393 -6.48 5.34 2.12
CA TYR A 393 -6.36 3.98 2.63
C TYR A 393 -4.90 3.56 2.84
N ALA A 394 -3.97 4.51 2.98
CA ALA A 394 -2.65 4.16 3.49
C ALA A 394 -2.75 3.59 4.92
N SER A 395 -1.89 2.63 5.24
CA SER A 395 -1.87 1.96 6.53
C SER A 395 -0.57 2.24 7.28
N PRO A 396 -0.57 2.25 8.63
CA PRO A 396 0.65 2.27 9.41
C PRO A 396 1.57 1.11 9.02
N LEU A 397 2.86 1.40 8.83
CA LEU A 397 3.88 0.41 8.56
C LEU A 397 4.32 -0.21 9.89
N THR A 398 4.20 -1.52 10.00
CA THR A 398 4.58 -2.29 11.18
C THR A 398 6.10 -2.46 11.23
N HIS A 399 6.70 -1.91 12.26
CA HIS A 399 8.16 -1.86 12.43
C HIS A 399 8.77 -3.27 12.43
N GLY A 400 9.73 -3.53 11.52
CA GLY A 400 10.40 -4.83 11.38
C GLY A 400 9.64 -5.88 10.57
N VAL A 401 8.43 -5.55 10.09
CA VAL A 401 7.65 -6.40 9.19
C VAL A 401 7.56 -5.73 7.81
N ASP A 402 6.97 -4.54 7.75
CA ASP A 402 6.75 -3.83 6.48
C ASP A 402 8.02 -3.12 5.99
N CYS A 403 8.90 -2.73 6.92
CA CYS A 403 10.22 -2.18 6.65
C CYS A 403 11.24 -2.74 7.65
N PRO A 404 12.56 -2.61 7.38
CA PRO A 404 13.58 -2.93 8.37
C PRO A 404 13.31 -2.23 9.71
N TYR A 405 13.63 -2.90 10.82
CA TYR A 405 13.33 -2.40 12.16
C TYR A 405 13.94 -1.02 12.45
N MET A 406 15.11 -0.73 11.85
CA MET A 406 15.84 0.53 12.00
C MET A 406 15.53 1.56 10.90
N ALA A 407 14.45 1.39 10.12
CA ALA A 407 14.00 2.41 9.20
C ALA A 407 13.58 3.69 9.95
N THR A 408 13.63 4.84 9.27
CA THR A 408 13.03 6.07 9.76
C THR A 408 11.58 6.09 9.30
N TYR A 409 10.63 6.16 10.24
CA TYR A 409 9.19 6.18 9.96
C TYR A 409 8.64 7.60 10.06
N MET A 410 7.67 7.93 9.21
CA MET A 410 7.05 9.26 9.18
C MET A 410 5.54 9.15 9.13
N ASP A 411 4.90 10.05 9.88
CA ASP A 411 3.46 10.21 9.90
C ASP A 411 2.96 10.94 8.64
N TRP A 412 1.69 10.71 8.30
CA TRP A 412 1.00 11.45 7.24
C TRP A 412 -0.29 12.08 7.78
N HIS A 413 -0.54 13.34 7.42
CA HIS A 413 -1.69 14.11 7.88
C HIS A 413 -2.70 14.32 6.75
N PHE A 414 -3.98 14.24 7.08
CA PHE A 414 -5.03 14.34 6.08
C PHE A 414 -6.34 14.87 6.64
N LEU A 415 -7.18 15.44 5.77
CA LEU A 415 -8.55 15.82 6.09
C LEU A 415 -9.47 15.24 5.01
N LEU A 416 -10.05 14.08 5.32
CA LEU A 416 -10.91 13.30 4.43
C LEU A 416 -12.13 12.81 5.21
N GLU A 417 -13.32 13.06 4.67
CA GLU A 417 -14.61 12.74 5.29
C GLU A 417 -14.69 13.14 6.78
N SER A 418 -14.19 14.34 7.10
CA SER A 418 -14.03 14.85 8.46
C SER A 418 -13.91 16.37 8.42
N GLN A 419 -14.24 17.05 9.51
CA GLN A 419 -13.89 18.47 9.71
C GLN A 419 -12.61 18.66 10.53
N ALA A 420 -12.10 17.59 11.14
CA ALA A 420 -10.84 17.59 11.88
C ALA A 420 -9.75 16.86 11.09
N PRO A 421 -8.52 17.40 11.00
CA PRO A 421 -7.37 16.67 10.48
C PRO A 421 -7.12 15.40 11.31
N LYS A 422 -6.70 14.35 10.62
CA LYS A 422 -6.30 13.07 11.22
C LYS A 422 -4.88 12.73 10.80
N THR A 423 -4.28 11.79 11.50
CA THR A 423 -2.91 11.35 11.24
C THR A 423 -2.85 9.84 11.11
N ILE A 424 -2.24 9.36 10.04
CA ILE A 424 -1.78 7.98 9.92
C ILE A 424 -0.35 7.97 10.42
N ARG A 425 -0.15 7.36 11.60
CA ARG A 425 1.20 7.21 12.14
C ARG A 425 1.98 6.19 11.34
N ASP A 426 3.29 6.41 11.20
CA ASP A 426 4.19 5.49 10.49
C ASP A 426 3.73 5.17 9.05
N ALA A 427 3.11 6.12 8.34
CA ALA A 427 2.57 5.92 6.98
C ALA A 427 3.66 5.73 5.91
N PHE A 428 4.86 6.21 6.19
CA PHE A 428 6.03 6.04 5.35
C PHE A 428 7.20 5.45 6.14
N CYS A 429 8.11 4.81 5.43
CA CYS A 429 9.45 4.51 5.95
C CYS A 429 10.53 4.83 4.91
N VAL A 430 11.68 5.34 5.38
CA VAL A 430 12.90 5.54 4.60
C VAL A 430 14.04 4.73 5.21
N PHE A 431 14.78 4.01 4.37
CA PHE A 431 15.89 3.19 4.83
C PHE A 431 16.91 2.95 3.71
N GLU A 432 18.16 2.71 4.10
CA GLU A 432 19.12 2.06 3.21
C GLU A 432 19.01 0.55 3.36
N GLN A 433 19.13 -0.20 2.26
CA GLN A 433 19.08 -1.66 2.23
C GLN A 433 20.35 -2.20 1.56
N ASN A 434 21.07 -3.08 2.27
CA ASN A 434 22.11 -3.88 1.64
C ASN A 434 21.43 -5.02 0.86
N GLN A 435 21.66 -5.07 -0.45
CA GLN A 435 20.95 -5.99 -1.33
C GLN A 435 21.47 -7.43 -1.28
N GLY A 436 22.61 -7.67 -0.62
CA GLY A 436 23.23 -8.99 -0.54
C GLY A 436 23.88 -9.44 -1.84
N PHE A 437 24.01 -8.56 -2.84
CA PHE A 437 24.72 -8.82 -4.10
C PHE A 437 25.58 -7.61 -4.52
N PRO A 438 26.67 -7.82 -5.29
CA PRO A 438 27.52 -6.72 -5.74
C PRO A 438 26.87 -5.93 -6.87
N LEU A 439 26.92 -4.60 -6.78
CA LEU A 439 26.58 -3.70 -7.89
C LEU A 439 27.51 -3.93 -9.09
N ARG A 440 28.81 -4.06 -8.81
CA ARG A 440 29.84 -4.40 -9.79
C ARG A 440 30.98 -5.17 -9.12
N ARG A 441 31.62 -6.07 -9.87
CA ARG A 441 32.90 -6.68 -9.47
C ARG A 441 33.69 -7.18 -10.66
N HIS A 442 35.01 -7.22 -10.49
CA HIS A 442 35.92 -7.92 -11.39
C HIS A 442 37.04 -8.56 -10.56
N HIS A 443 37.45 -9.75 -10.97
CA HIS A 443 38.60 -10.46 -10.42
C HIS A 443 39.45 -10.88 -11.60
N SER A 444 40.70 -10.43 -11.61
CA SER A 444 41.64 -10.71 -12.68
C SER A 444 42.76 -11.59 -12.16
N ASP A 445 42.92 -12.75 -12.78
CA ASP A 445 44.09 -13.64 -12.65
C ASP A 445 44.98 -13.58 -13.90
N VAL A 446 44.61 -12.78 -14.90
CA VAL A 446 45.24 -12.79 -16.23
C VAL A 446 46.01 -11.50 -16.44
N TYR A 447 47.31 -11.62 -16.73
CA TYR A 447 48.30 -10.53 -16.87
C TYR A 447 48.56 -9.70 -15.61
N SER A 448 47.52 -9.25 -14.92
CA SER A 448 47.60 -8.51 -13.66
C SER A 448 46.66 -9.13 -12.64
N HIS A 449 47.17 -9.39 -11.43
CA HIS A 449 46.39 -9.95 -10.33
C HIS A 449 45.74 -8.81 -9.53
N TYR A 450 44.41 -8.74 -9.53
CA TYR A 450 43.68 -7.77 -8.71
C TYR A 450 42.22 -8.15 -8.51
N PHE A 451 41.60 -7.55 -7.50
CA PHE A 451 40.17 -7.55 -7.30
C PHE A 451 39.66 -6.11 -7.19
N GLY A 452 38.50 -5.85 -7.78
CA GLY A 452 37.76 -4.61 -7.58
C GLY A 452 36.27 -4.90 -7.52
N GLY A 453 35.56 -4.34 -6.53
CA GLY A 453 34.13 -4.58 -6.37
C GLY A 453 33.43 -3.56 -5.48
N LEU A 454 32.12 -3.59 -5.53
CA LEU A 454 31.23 -2.73 -4.75
C LEU A 454 29.94 -3.48 -4.45
N THR A 455 29.60 -3.60 -3.17
CA THR A 455 28.31 -4.15 -2.72
C THR A 455 27.19 -3.18 -3.07
N GLU A 456 26.05 -3.66 -3.54
CA GLU A 456 24.91 -2.78 -3.77
C GLU A 456 24.19 -2.46 -2.45
N THR A 457 24.11 -1.17 -2.14
CA THR A 457 23.25 -0.60 -1.12
C THR A 457 22.35 0.42 -1.78
N VAL A 458 21.03 0.31 -1.55
CA VAL A 458 20.01 1.19 -2.14
C VAL A 458 19.30 2.00 -1.07
N LEU A 459 18.81 3.18 -1.44
CA LEU A 459 17.93 3.99 -0.58
C LEU A 459 16.47 3.77 -1.02
N VAL A 460 15.57 3.51 -0.07
CA VAL A 460 14.17 3.18 -0.35
C VAL A 460 13.24 4.14 0.39
N VAL A 461 12.18 4.60 -0.29
CA VAL A 461 10.99 5.17 0.35
C VAL A 461 9.81 4.27 0.04
N ARG A 462 9.09 3.87 1.09
CA ARG A 462 7.95 2.96 1.01
C ARG A 462 6.71 3.54 1.66
N SER A 463 5.56 3.21 1.08
CA SER A 463 4.23 3.34 1.70
C SER A 463 3.36 2.14 1.31
N VAL A 464 2.31 1.87 2.09
CA VAL A 464 1.37 0.76 1.82
C VAL A 464 -0.06 1.29 1.81
N SER A 465 -0.84 0.89 0.79
CA SER A 465 -2.26 1.17 0.68
C SER A 465 -3.08 -0.11 0.85
N THR A 466 -3.86 -0.21 1.93
CA THR A 466 -4.74 -1.36 2.19
C THR A 466 -6.14 -1.09 1.63
N MET A 467 -6.33 -1.46 0.37
CA MET A 467 -7.56 -1.30 -0.40
C MET A 467 -8.48 -2.51 -0.21
N LEU A 468 -9.43 -2.40 0.74
CA LEU A 468 -10.32 -3.51 1.11
C LEU A 468 -9.50 -4.78 1.45
N ASN A 469 -9.43 -5.71 0.51
CA ASN A 469 -8.75 -6.99 0.64
C ASN A 469 -7.25 -6.93 0.31
N TYR A 470 -6.83 -6.05 -0.59
CA TYR A 470 -5.44 -5.98 -1.05
C TYR A 470 -4.62 -5.00 -0.24
N ASP A 471 -3.37 -5.36 0.00
CA ASP A 471 -2.32 -4.50 0.52
C ASP A 471 -1.33 -4.24 -0.60
N TYR A 472 -1.28 -3.00 -1.09
CA TYR A 472 -0.38 -2.58 -2.15
C TYR A 472 0.86 -1.92 -1.55
N VAL A 473 2.03 -2.51 -1.79
CA VAL A 473 3.32 -1.96 -1.36
C VAL A 473 3.93 -1.15 -2.50
N TRP A 474 4.20 0.12 -2.25
CA TRP A 474 4.77 1.06 -3.21
C TRP A 474 6.18 1.45 -2.80
N ASP A 475 7.16 1.12 -3.64
CA ASP A 475 8.55 1.48 -3.41
C ASP A 475 9.07 2.42 -4.50
N MET A 476 9.79 3.45 -4.05
CA MET A 476 10.74 4.20 -4.86
C MET A 476 12.14 3.84 -4.35
N VAL A 477 12.95 3.23 -5.21
CA VAL A 477 14.29 2.70 -4.90
C VAL A 477 15.33 3.49 -5.68
N PHE A 478 16.34 4.00 -4.98
CA PHE A 478 17.40 4.85 -5.52
C PHE A 478 18.74 4.12 -5.43
N HIS A 479 19.32 3.80 -6.58
CA HIS A 479 20.56 3.04 -6.69
C HIS A 479 21.78 3.97 -6.69
N SER A 480 22.91 3.47 -6.20
CA SER A 480 24.15 4.28 -6.12
C SER A 480 24.81 4.57 -7.48
N ASN A 481 24.35 3.95 -8.57
CA ASN A 481 24.81 4.23 -9.94
C ASN A 481 23.94 5.26 -10.69
N GLY A 482 23.02 5.95 -10.01
CA GLY A 482 22.12 6.93 -10.62
C GLY A 482 20.83 6.34 -11.22
N ALA A 483 20.58 5.04 -11.08
CA ALA A 483 19.31 4.44 -11.48
C ALA A 483 18.21 4.65 -10.43
N ILE A 484 16.97 4.80 -10.90
CA ILE A 484 15.75 4.86 -10.08
C ILE A 484 14.89 3.67 -10.45
N GLU A 485 14.40 2.94 -9.47
CA GLU A 485 13.52 1.79 -9.65
C GLU A 485 12.20 2.03 -8.91
N VAL A 486 11.08 1.85 -9.63
CA VAL A 486 9.74 1.94 -9.05
C VAL A 486 9.19 0.53 -8.97
N LYS A 487 8.72 0.12 -7.78
CA LYS A 487 8.07 -1.17 -7.59
C LYS A 487 6.69 -1.03 -6.98
N PHE A 488 5.83 -1.92 -7.41
CA PHE A 488 4.53 -2.18 -6.87
C PHE A 488 4.41 -3.69 -6.58
N HIS A 489 4.06 -4.04 -5.35
CA HIS A 489 3.72 -5.42 -4.97
C HIS A 489 2.27 -5.48 -4.48
N ALA A 490 1.55 -6.54 -4.86
CA ALA A 490 0.26 -6.88 -4.24
C ALA A 490 0.44 -8.04 -3.25
N THR A 491 -0.05 -7.84 -2.03
CA THR A 491 -0.19 -8.86 -0.97
C THR A 491 -1.55 -8.70 -0.30
N GLY A 492 -1.82 -9.37 0.81
CA GLY A 492 -3.10 -9.33 1.49
C GLY A 492 -4.06 -10.39 0.96
N TYR A 493 -5.34 -10.26 1.30
CA TYR A 493 -6.35 -11.24 0.94
C TYR A 493 -6.78 -11.10 -0.52
N ILE A 494 -7.07 -12.22 -1.17
CA ILE A 494 -7.77 -12.21 -2.46
C ILE A 494 -9.25 -11.83 -2.27
N SER A 495 -9.83 -11.19 -3.27
CA SER A 495 -11.29 -11.10 -3.36
C SER A 495 -11.87 -12.41 -3.86
N SER A 496 -12.84 -12.96 -3.12
CA SER A 496 -13.42 -14.28 -3.40
C SER A 496 -14.94 -14.22 -3.50
N VAL A 497 -15.50 -15.20 -4.20
CA VAL A 497 -16.95 -15.40 -4.30
C VAL A 497 -17.33 -16.85 -4.01
N PHE A 498 -18.62 -17.09 -3.79
CA PHE A 498 -19.13 -18.43 -3.51
C PHE A 498 -18.86 -19.36 -4.69
N LEU A 499 -18.31 -20.55 -4.40
CA LEU A 499 -18.03 -21.56 -5.39
C LEU A 499 -19.33 -22.28 -5.82
N PHE A 500 -19.74 -22.10 -7.08
CA PHE A 500 -20.89 -22.80 -7.63
C PHE A 500 -20.75 -23.09 -9.14
N GLY A 501 -21.44 -24.13 -9.62
CA GLY A 501 -21.58 -24.42 -11.05
C GLY A 501 -20.24 -24.50 -11.81
N ALA A 502 -20.16 -23.82 -12.96
CA ALA A 502 -18.98 -23.79 -13.83
C ALA A 502 -17.90 -22.76 -13.39
N ALA A 503 -17.84 -22.43 -12.10
CA ALA A 503 -16.93 -21.44 -11.50
C ALA A 503 -15.46 -21.59 -11.93
N ARG A 504 -14.99 -22.82 -12.13
CA ARG A 504 -13.59 -23.12 -12.51
C ARG A 504 -13.16 -22.58 -13.88
N ARG A 505 -14.08 -22.01 -14.67
CA ARG A 505 -13.73 -21.22 -15.87
C ARG A 505 -13.23 -19.81 -15.55
N TYR A 506 -13.43 -19.35 -14.32
CA TYR A 506 -13.20 -17.97 -13.89
C TYR A 506 -12.21 -17.86 -12.73
N GLY A 507 -11.48 -18.93 -12.41
CA GLY A 507 -10.56 -18.99 -11.27
C GLY A 507 -10.44 -20.39 -10.69
N ASN A 508 -9.72 -20.52 -9.58
CA ASN A 508 -9.53 -21.81 -8.91
C ASN A 508 -10.34 -21.89 -7.62
N GLN A 509 -10.70 -23.11 -7.25
CA GLN A 509 -11.21 -23.38 -5.91
C GLN A 509 -10.06 -23.23 -4.90
N VAL A 510 -10.23 -22.34 -3.93
CA VAL A 510 -9.22 -22.02 -2.89
C VAL A 510 -9.70 -22.34 -1.48
N GLY A 511 -10.97 -22.74 -1.35
CA GLY A 511 -11.57 -23.25 -0.12
C GLY A 511 -12.75 -24.16 -0.43
N GLN A 512 -13.37 -24.76 0.59
CA GLN A 512 -14.48 -25.70 0.39
C GLN A 512 -15.65 -25.10 -0.41
N HIS A 513 -15.98 -23.83 -0.13
CA HIS A 513 -17.07 -23.08 -0.77
C HIS A 513 -16.59 -21.77 -1.41
N THR A 514 -15.29 -21.66 -1.65
CA THR A 514 -14.62 -20.39 -1.98
C THR A 514 -13.93 -20.49 -3.33
N LEU A 515 -14.32 -19.61 -4.26
CA LEU A 515 -13.67 -19.41 -5.55
C LEU A 515 -12.74 -18.19 -5.46
N GLY A 516 -11.46 -18.41 -5.71
CA GLY A 516 -10.52 -17.33 -5.95
C GLY A 516 -10.68 -16.84 -7.39
N THR A 517 -11.21 -15.63 -7.55
CA THR A 517 -11.63 -15.10 -8.86
C THR A 517 -10.45 -14.57 -9.66
N ALA A 518 -10.36 -14.95 -10.94
CA ALA A 518 -9.30 -14.47 -11.82
C ALA A 518 -9.45 -12.98 -12.11
N HIS A 519 -8.35 -12.24 -12.07
CA HIS A 519 -8.34 -10.81 -12.29
C HIS A 519 -6.99 -10.30 -12.75
N THR A 520 -6.95 -9.10 -13.33
CA THR A 520 -5.70 -8.41 -13.68
C THR A 520 -5.42 -7.30 -12.69
N HIS A 521 -4.16 -7.07 -12.36
CA HIS A 521 -3.66 -5.88 -11.69
C HIS A 521 -3.02 -4.94 -12.71
N SER A 522 -3.20 -3.64 -12.56
CA SER A 522 -2.52 -2.62 -13.34
C SER A 522 -2.29 -1.38 -12.50
N ALA A 523 -1.09 -0.82 -12.54
CA ALA A 523 -0.74 0.45 -11.92
C ALA A 523 -0.19 1.39 -12.99
N HIS A 524 -0.64 2.65 -12.97
CA HIS A 524 -0.25 3.68 -13.92
C HIS A 524 0.62 4.72 -13.22
N PHE A 525 1.72 5.11 -13.84
CA PHE A 525 2.70 6.02 -13.27
C PHE A 525 3.02 7.16 -14.24
N LYS A 526 3.11 8.37 -13.69
CA LYS A 526 3.67 9.54 -14.38
C LYS A 526 5.17 9.60 -14.11
N VAL A 527 5.95 9.83 -15.15
CA VAL A 527 7.40 10.04 -15.09
C VAL A 527 7.73 11.31 -15.86
N ASP A 528 7.90 12.40 -15.13
CA ASP A 528 8.22 13.72 -15.68
C ASP A 528 9.74 13.93 -15.66
N LEU A 529 10.38 13.84 -16.82
CA LEU A 529 11.82 14.00 -17.03
C LEU A 529 12.19 15.41 -17.56
N ASP A 530 11.39 16.42 -17.20
CA ASP A 530 11.40 17.81 -17.71
C ASP A 530 10.33 18.08 -18.79
N ASP A 531 10.66 18.50 -20.02
CA ASP A 531 9.61 18.87 -20.99
C ASP A 531 8.75 17.68 -21.45
N LEU A 532 9.33 16.48 -21.46
CA LEU A 532 8.62 15.25 -21.81
C LEU A 532 8.14 14.51 -20.55
N VAL A 533 6.89 14.04 -20.62
CA VAL A 533 6.29 13.17 -19.59
C VAL A 533 6.05 11.79 -20.20
N ALA A 534 6.68 10.78 -19.62
CA ALA A 534 6.37 9.38 -19.89
C ALA A 534 5.25 8.89 -18.97
N TRP A 535 4.41 8.02 -19.50
CA TRP A 535 3.30 7.40 -18.79
C TRP A 535 3.47 5.89 -18.86
N VAL A 536 3.72 5.26 -17.72
CA VAL A 536 4.07 3.84 -17.64
C VAL A 536 2.92 3.07 -17.04
N THR A 537 2.51 1.97 -17.68
CA THR A 537 1.58 1.00 -17.10
C THR A 537 2.33 -0.28 -16.80
N ALA A 538 2.26 -0.77 -15.56
CA ALA A 538 2.80 -2.05 -15.14
C ALA A 538 1.69 -2.90 -14.50
N GLY A 539 1.71 -4.21 -14.71
CA GLY A 539 0.61 -5.06 -14.25
C GLY A 539 0.83 -6.53 -14.55
N PHE A 540 -0.07 -7.38 -14.05
CA PHE A 540 -0.01 -8.83 -14.21
C PHE A 540 -1.40 -9.47 -14.14
N LEU A 541 -1.54 -10.68 -14.67
CA LEU A 541 -2.71 -11.54 -14.48
C LEU A 541 -2.54 -12.35 -13.20
N HIS A 542 -3.55 -12.34 -12.34
CA HIS A 542 -3.62 -13.18 -11.14
C HIS A 542 -4.78 -14.16 -11.29
N ILE A 543 -4.45 -15.45 -11.38
CA ILE A 543 -5.41 -16.54 -11.23
C ILE A 543 -5.17 -17.12 -9.84
N PRO A 544 -5.99 -16.77 -8.83
CA PRO A 544 -5.71 -17.17 -7.47
C PRO A 544 -5.61 -18.67 -7.30
N HIS A 545 -4.75 -19.13 -6.40
CA HIS A 545 -4.52 -20.54 -6.10
C HIS A 545 -4.44 -20.79 -4.59
N ALA A 546 -4.26 -22.04 -4.17
CA ALA A 546 -4.30 -22.42 -2.76
C ALA A 546 -3.22 -21.70 -1.92
N GLU A 547 -2.07 -21.41 -2.53
CA GLU A 547 -0.95 -20.72 -1.90
C GLU A 547 -1.19 -19.22 -1.68
N ASP A 548 -2.31 -18.67 -2.18
CA ASP A 548 -2.76 -17.31 -1.86
C ASP A 548 -3.59 -17.26 -0.56
N ILE A 549 -3.67 -18.37 0.18
CA ILE A 549 -4.39 -18.49 1.45
C ILE A 549 -3.38 -18.64 2.60
N PRO A 550 -3.39 -17.77 3.63
CA PRO A 550 -4.35 -16.68 3.86
C PRO A 550 -4.21 -15.48 2.92
N ASN A 551 -2.99 -15.17 2.48
CA ASN A 551 -2.69 -13.99 1.70
C ASN A 551 -1.86 -14.32 0.46
N ALA A 552 -2.07 -13.54 -0.60
CA ALA A 552 -1.18 -13.51 -1.74
C ALA A 552 0.23 -13.10 -1.27
N VAL A 553 1.28 -13.68 -1.86
CA VAL A 553 2.66 -13.41 -1.47
C VAL A 553 3.31 -12.39 -2.39
N THR A 554 4.28 -11.62 -1.89
CA THR A 554 4.99 -10.60 -2.70
C THR A 554 5.99 -11.19 -3.69
N VAL A 555 6.49 -12.42 -3.43
CA VAL A 555 7.45 -13.12 -4.29
C VAL A 555 6.81 -13.42 -5.65
N GLY A 556 7.37 -12.84 -6.72
CA GLY A 556 6.86 -12.99 -8.08
C GLY A 556 5.73 -12.01 -8.46
N ASN A 557 5.15 -11.29 -7.49
CA ASN A 557 4.09 -10.30 -7.70
C ASN A 557 4.59 -8.85 -7.73
N GLY A 558 5.91 -8.64 -7.67
CA GLY A 558 6.52 -7.34 -7.85
C GLY A 558 6.55 -6.95 -9.33
N VAL A 559 5.97 -5.80 -9.68
CA VAL A 559 6.01 -5.21 -11.02
C VAL A 559 6.39 -3.74 -10.95
N GLY A 560 6.86 -3.17 -12.05
CA GLY A 560 7.31 -1.77 -12.07
C GLY A 560 8.22 -1.48 -13.24
N PHE A 561 9.15 -0.54 -13.06
CA PHE A 561 10.09 -0.12 -14.09
C PHE A 561 11.37 0.47 -13.50
N LEU A 562 12.43 0.52 -14.31
CA LEU A 562 13.68 1.20 -13.99
C LEU A 562 13.92 2.37 -14.93
N LEU A 563 14.35 3.50 -14.38
CA LEU A 563 14.98 4.60 -15.09
C LEU A 563 16.48 4.43 -14.93
N ARG A 564 17.17 4.12 -16.03
CA ARG A 564 18.61 3.85 -16.03
C ARG A 564 19.34 4.94 -16.81
N PRO A 565 20.45 5.49 -16.29
CA PRO A 565 21.28 6.39 -17.06
C PRO A 565 21.83 5.65 -18.28
N TYR A 566 21.75 6.28 -19.45
CA TYR A 566 22.28 5.74 -20.70
C TYR A 566 23.00 6.85 -21.46
N ASN A 567 24.35 6.79 -21.46
CA ASN A 567 25.21 7.86 -21.96
C ASN A 567 24.89 9.25 -21.36
N PHE A 568 24.39 9.26 -20.11
CA PHE A 568 24.11 10.49 -19.36
C PHE A 568 25.37 11.01 -18.67
N PHE A 569 26.13 10.09 -18.06
CA PHE A 569 27.42 10.37 -17.42
C PHE A 569 28.58 9.95 -18.34
N ASP A 570 29.76 10.55 -18.14
CA ASP A 570 30.99 10.18 -18.87
C ASP A 570 31.51 8.79 -18.49
N GLN A 571 31.18 8.31 -17.29
CA GLN A 571 31.51 6.98 -16.77
C GLN A 571 30.47 6.56 -15.72
N ASP A 572 30.50 5.30 -15.27
CA ASP A 572 29.64 4.82 -14.18
C ASP A 572 29.91 5.63 -12.89
N PRO A 573 28.93 6.39 -12.35
CA PRO A 573 29.11 7.18 -11.13
C PRO A 573 29.49 6.34 -9.90
N SER A 574 29.19 5.04 -9.92
CA SER A 574 29.58 4.14 -8.83
C SER A 574 31.11 3.92 -8.77
N SER A 575 31.88 4.34 -9.78
CA SER A 575 33.35 4.30 -9.76
C SER A 575 33.93 5.04 -8.55
N ASP A 576 33.29 6.13 -8.16
CA ASP A 576 33.77 7.06 -7.13
C ASP A 576 33.14 6.78 -5.76
N SER A 577 32.47 5.63 -5.62
CA SER A 577 31.84 5.22 -4.38
C SER A 577 32.87 5.02 -3.27
N ALA A 578 32.61 5.65 -2.12
CA ALA A 578 33.37 5.47 -0.89
C ALA A 578 33.30 4.05 -0.31
N ASP A 579 32.31 3.24 -0.74
CA ASP A 579 32.14 1.85 -0.30
C ASP A 579 32.87 0.85 -1.22
N SER A 580 33.54 1.33 -2.28
CA SER A 580 34.23 0.45 -3.21
C SER A 580 35.49 -0.17 -2.60
N VAL A 581 35.76 -1.42 -2.95
CA VAL A 581 36.92 -2.18 -2.48
C VAL A 581 37.80 -2.53 -3.66
N TYR A 582 39.09 -2.25 -3.53
CA TYR A 582 40.09 -2.60 -4.52
C TYR A 582 41.41 -3.00 -3.86
N PHE A 583 42.04 -4.05 -4.37
CA PHE A 583 43.39 -4.43 -3.99
C PHE A 583 44.07 -5.21 -5.11
N ARG A 584 45.38 -5.04 -5.24
CA ARG A 584 46.21 -5.84 -6.13
C ARG A 584 46.72 -7.11 -5.43
N GLY A 585 47.15 -8.09 -6.21
CA GLY A 585 47.69 -9.35 -5.69
C GLY A 585 49.00 -9.21 -4.92
N ASP A 586 49.73 -8.09 -5.07
CA ASP A 586 50.94 -7.75 -4.33
C ASP A 586 50.66 -7.00 -3.00
N GLN A 587 49.40 -6.75 -2.67
CA GLN A 587 48.98 -6.06 -1.45
C GLN A 587 48.34 -7.02 -0.44
N ASP A 588 48.43 -6.70 0.86
CA ASP A 588 47.73 -7.47 1.89
C ASP A 588 46.25 -7.03 1.98
N ALA A 589 45.36 -7.82 1.39
CA ALA A 589 43.91 -7.57 1.45
C ALA A 589 43.30 -7.69 2.86
N LYS A 590 44.08 -8.15 3.86
CA LYS A 590 43.68 -8.21 5.27
C LYS A 590 44.07 -6.96 6.06
N ALA A 591 44.80 -6.04 5.44
CA ALA A 591 45.19 -4.78 6.05
C ALA A 591 44.06 -3.75 5.91
N CYS A 592 43.71 -3.08 7.02
CA CYS A 592 42.61 -2.10 7.07
C CYS A 592 42.88 -0.89 6.17
N GLU A 593 44.14 -0.48 6.02
CA GLU A 593 44.57 0.58 5.11
C GLU A 593 44.43 0.24 3.61
N VAL A 594 44.33 -1.05 3.27
CA VAL A 594 44.13 -1.53 1.88
C VAL A 594 42.67 -1.85 1.62
N ASN A 595 42.00 -2.47 2.58
CA ASN A 595 40.64 -2.98 2.46
C ASN A 595 39.80 -2.54 3.65
N PRO A 596 38.84 -1.61 3.47
CA PRO A 596 37.95 -1.17 4.54
C PRO A 596 37.18 -2.32 5.23
N LEU A 597 36.94 -3.42 4.51
CA LEU A 597 36.27 -4.60 5.09
C LEU A 597 37.12 -5.28 6.17
N ALA A 598 38.45 -5.16 6.12
CA ALA A 598 39.33 -5.67 7.15
C ALA A 598 39.23 -4.90 8.47
N CYS A 599 38.69 -3.67 8.43
CA CYS A 599 38.41 -2.86 9.62
C CYS A 599 37.07 -3.21 10.28
N LEU A 600 36.17 -3.91 9.58
CA LEU A 600 34.80 -4.16 10.06
C LEU A 600 34.74 -4.92 11.40
N PRO A 601 35.56 -5.95 11.67
CA PRO A 601 35.54 -6.62 12.97
C PRO A 601 35.82 -5.69 14.15
N GLN A 602 36.63 -4.64 13.96
CA GLN A 602 36.89 -3.64 14.99
C GLN A 602 35.86 -2.51 14.98
N ALA A 603 35.47 -2.03 13.80
CA ALA A 603 34.61 -0.86 13.62
C ALA A 603 33.11 -1.16 13.82
N ALA A 604 32.69 -2.39 13.56
CA ALA A 604 31.32 -2.90 13.76
C ALA A 604 31.27 -3.90 14.93
N ALA A 605 32.14 -3.72 15.92
CA ALA A 605 32.21 -4.59 17.11
C ALA A 605 30.98 -4.47 18.03
N CYS A 606 30.09 -3.51 17.76
CA CYS A 606 28.95 -3.19 18.59
C CYS A 606 27.66 -3.06 17.78
N ALA A 607 26.52 -3.32 18.43
CA ALA A 607 25.19 -3.11 17.85
C ALA A 607 24.49 -1.92 18.52
N PRO A 608 23.65 -1.17 17.79
CA PRO A 608 22.88 -0.08 18.38
C PRO A 608 21.83 -0.60 19.37
N TYR A 609 21.39 0.28 20.27
CA TYR A 609 20.15 0.02 21.03
C TYR A 609 18.97 0.05 20.06
N LEU A 610 18.18 -1.01 20.08
CA LEU A 610 16.95 -1.07 19.31
C LEU A 610 15.87 -0.28 20.04
N PRO A 611 15.13 0.63 19.38
CA PRO A 611 13.98 1.26 19.99
C PRO A 611 12.97 0.20 20.44
N ALA A 612 12.21 0.46 21.49
CA ALA A 612 11.11 -0.42 21.87
C ALA A 612 10.06 -0.44 20.74
N PHE A 613 9.49 -1.61 20.45
CA PHE A 613 8.50 -1.75 19.40
C PHE A 613 7.29 -0.86 19.67
N SER A 614 6.83 -0.16 18.63
CA SER A 614 5.59 0.61 18.61
C SER A 614 4.82 0.33 17.32
N HIS A 615 3.50 0.52 17.37
CA HIS A 615 2.62 0.39 16.21
C HIS A 615 1.71 1.63 16.11
N GLY A 616 1.50 2.09 14.88
CA GLY A 616 0.71 3.29 14.57
C GLY A 616 -0.78 3.20 14.98
N GLY A 617 -1.30 2.00 15.21
CA GLY A 617 -2.67 1.74 15.67
C GLY A 617 -3.63 1.39 14.53
N PHE A 618 -4.93 1.33 14.83
CA PHE A 618 -6.00 1.08 13.85
C PHE A 618 -6.97 2.28 13.83
N SER A 619 -7.78 2.42 12.78
CA SER A 619 -8.70 3.56 12.66
C SER A 619 -9.84 3.53 13.69
N HIS A 620 -9.67 4.31 14.77
CA HIS A 620 -10.68 5.03 15.59
C HIS A 620 -9.98 6.03 16.53
N ASN A 621 -8.75 6.44 16.22
CA ASN A 621 -8.01 7.49 16.94
C ASN A 621 -8.11 8.82 16.20
#